data_AF-A0A926ACU5-F1
#
_entry.id   AF-A0A926ACU5-F1
#
_cell.length_a   1.000
_cell.length_b   1.000
_cell.length_c   1.000
_cell.angle_alpha   90.00
_cell.angle_beta   90.00
_cell.angle_gamma   90.00
#
_symmetry.space_group_name_H-M   'P 1'
#
loop_
_entity.id
_entity.type
_entity.pdbx_description
1 polymer ?
#
loop_
_entity_poly.entity_id
_entity_poly.type
_entity_poly.pdbx_seq_one_letter_code
_entity_poly.pdbx_strand_id
1 'polypeptide(L)' 'MFTSRGIYWIEQKKLTEVEGALYALYGSSVALTTAGDMALVGAYGDEIGINGGQGSAYSIDLTLP' A
#
# COMPACT_ATOMS: atom_id res chain seq x y z
N MET A 1 -6.14 6.03 -2.09
CA MET A 1 -7.35 5.84 -1.29
C MET A 1 -8.45 6.71 -1.83
N PHE A 2 -9.62 6.13 -2.06
CA PHE A 2 -10.81 6.84 -2.52
C PHE A 2 -11.98 6.55 -1.59
N THR A 3 -12.80 7.56 -1.30
CA THR A 3 -14.06 7.38 -0.58
C THR A 3 -15.21 7.52 -1.56
N SER A 4 -16.14 6.57 -1.55
CA SER A 4 -17.36 6.65 -2.37
C SER A 4 -18.33 7.68 -1.78
N ARG A 5 -18.88 8.52 -2.64
CA ARG A 5 -20.05 9.38 -2.37
C ARG A 5 -21.17 9.01 -3.33
N GLY A 6 -21.55 7.74 -3.32
CA GLY A 6 -22.58 7.18 -4.19
C GLY A 6 -22.01 6.89 -5.58
N ILE A 7 -22.16 7.83 -6.51
CA ILE A 7 -21.74 7.66 -7.92
C ILE A 7 -20.36 8.27 -8.24
N TYR A 8 -19.75 8.97 -7.29
CA TYR A 8 -18.43 9.56 -7.43
C TYR A 8 -17.47 8.99 -6.40
N TRP A 9 -16.20 8.87 -6.79
CA TRP A 9 -15.09 8.51 -5.91
C TRP A 9 -14.21 9.73 -5.72
N ILE A 10 -13.95 10.09 -4.47
CA ILE A 10 -13.11 11.24 -4.13
C ILE A 10 -11.78 10.71 -3.62
N GLU A 11 -10.69 11.07 -4.31
CA GLU A 11 -9.34 10.76 -3.84
C GLU A 11 -9.12 11.44 -2.49
N GLN A 12 -8.75 10.66 -1.48
CA GLN A 12 -8.41 11.17 -0.16
C GLN A 12 -6.88 11.31 -0.04
N LYS A 13 -6.17 10.25 -0.43
CA LYS A 13 -4.73 10.13 -0.24
C LYS A 13 -4.13 9.20 -1.28
N LYS A 14 -3.05 9.62 -1.92
CA LYS A 14 -2.25 8.73 -2.74
C LYS A 14 -1.30 7.94 -1.85
N LEU A 15 -1.43 6.62 -1.86
CA LEU A 15 -0.51 5.72 -1.16
C LEU A 15 0.55 5.29 -2.17
N THR A 16 1.61 6.08 -2.24
CA THR A 16 2.78 5.78 -3.06
C THR A 16 3.92 5.50 -2.11
N GLU A 17 4.59 4.38 -2.32
CA GLU A 17 5.85 4.12 -1.66
C GLU A 17 6.90 5.10 -2.24
N VAL A 18 7.64 5.75 -1.34
CA VAL A 18 8.33 7.02 -1.64
C VAL A 18 9.66 6.79 -2.36
N GLU A 19 10.27 5.60 -2.24
CA GLU A 19 11.63 5.31 -2.75
C GLU A 19 11.79 3.91 -3.37
N GLY A 20 10.75 3.36 -3.98
CA GLY A 20 10.75 1.97 -4.43
C GLY A 20 11.52 1.76 -5.71
N ALA A 21 12.40 0.76 -5.66
CA ALA A 21 12.95 0.15 -6.85
C ALA A 21 11.81 -0.17 -7.83
N LEU A 22 12.04 0.06 -9.13
CA LEU A 22 11.07 -0.15 -10.21
C LEU A 22 10.41 -1.54 -10.20
N TYR A 23 11.03 -2.50 -9.50
CA TYR A 23 10.63 -3.90 -9.36
C TYR A 23 10.17 -4.29 -7.95
N ALA A 24 9.98 -3.34 -7.03
CA ALA A 24 9.46 -3.63 -5.69
C ALA A 24 8.02 -4.16 -5.72
N LEU A 25 7.26 -3.81 -6.78
CA LEU A 25 5.88 -4.25 -7.01
C LEU A 25 4.96 -3.94 -5.83
N TYR A 26 5.16 -2.77 -5.22
CA TYR A 26 4.31 -2.23 -4.18
C TYR A 26 2.85 -2.18 -4.63
N GLY A 27 1.95 -2.67 -3.77
CA GLY A 27 0.52 -2.75 -4.11
C GLY A 27 0.13 -4.04 -4.84
N SER A 28 1.04 -5.02 -4.97
CA SER A 28 0.75 -6.31 -5.60
C SER A 28 -0.37 -7.09 -4.90
N SER A 29 -0.51 -6.88 -3.60
CA SER A 29 -1.55 -7.49 -2.75
C SER A 29 -1.93 -6.52 -1.64
N VAL A 30 -3.21 -6.57 -1.22
CA VAL A 30 -3.74 -5.74 -0.14
C VAL A 30 -4.65 -6.59 0.74
N ALA A 31 -4.48 -6.45 2.05
CA ALA A 31 -5.40 -6.97 3.06
C ALA A 31 -5.85 -5.83 3.98
N LEU A 32 -7.08 -5.90 4.47
CA LEU A 32 -7.64 -4.93 5.42
C LEU A 32 -7.92 -5.63 6.75
N THR A 33 -7.74 -4.90 7.85
CA THR A 33 -8.28 -5.32 9.15
C THR A 33 -9.81 -5.41 9.07
N THR A 34 -10.41 -6.20 9.96
CA THR A 34 -11.87 -6.33 10.06
C THR A 34 -12.56 -4.99 10.34
N ALA A 35 -11.88 -4.06 11.01
CA ALA A 35 -12.36 -2.71 11.27
C ALA A 35 -12.21 -1.77 10.05
N GLY A 36 -11.39 -2.13 9.06
CA GLY A 36 -11.13 -1.31 7.86
C GLY A 36 -10.27 -0.08 8.11
N ASP A 37 -9.63 0.00 9.28
CA ASP A 37 -8.80 1.12 9.75
C ASP A 37 -7.32 0.96 9.40
N MET A 38 -6.89 -0.24 9.02
CA MET A 38 -5.52 -0.51 8.62
C MET A 38 -5.47 -1.40 7.38
N ALA A 39 -4.59 -1.03 6.46
CA ALA A 39 -4.22 -1.85 5.32
C ALA A 39 -2.82 -2.43 5.50
N LEU A 40 -2.65 -3.69 5.11
CA LEU A 40 -1.35 -4.28 4.81
C LEU A 40 -1.17 -4.32 3.30
N VAL A 41 -0.07 -3.75 2.81
CA VAL A 41 0.27 -3.68 1.39
C VAL A 41 1.54 -4.46 1.12
N GLY A 42 1.47 -5.43 0.22
CA GLY A 42 2.63 -6.24 -0.19
C GLY A 42 3.44 -5.55 -1.28
N ALA A 43 4.76 -5.75 -1.21
CA ALA A 43 5.74 -5.38 -2.24
C ALA A 43 6.70 -6.57 -2.39
N TYR A 44 6.26 -7.63 -3.09
CA TYR A 44 6.99 -8.91 -3.06
C TYR A 44 8.34 -8.87 -3.80
N GLY A 45 8.55 -7.89 -4.67
CA GLY A 45 9.81 -7.73 -5.39
C GLY A 45 10.78 -6.77 -4.72
N ASP A 46 10.45 -6.27 -3.52
CA ASP A 46 11.25 -5.28 -2.81
C ASP A 46 12.65 -5.82 -2.44
N GLU A 47 13.65 -4.95 -2.55
CA GLU A 47 15.07 -5.26 -2.37
C GLU A 47 15.59 -4.60 -1.09
N ILE A 48 16.04 -5.41 -0.13
CA ILE A 48 16.65 -4.94 1.11
C ILE A 48 18.16 -5.14 1.00
N GLY A 49 18.90 -4.04 0.86
CA GLY A 49 20.35 -4.07 0.68
C GLY A 49 20.76 -4.68 -0.66
N ILE A 50 21.68 -5.65 -0.64
CA ILE A 50 22.18 -6.33 -1.86
C ILE A 50 21.34 -7.57 -2.24
N ASN A 51 20.33 -7.91 -1.45
CA ASN A 51 19.56 -9.11 -1.62
C ASN A 51 18.33 -8.81 -2.50
N GLY A 52 18.26 -9.42 -3.67
CA GLY A 52 17.13 -9.23 -4.60
C GLY A 52 15.85 -9.90 -4.12
N GLY A 53 14.71 -9.18 -4.20
CA GLY A 53 13.36 -9.75 -4.15
C GLY A 53 12.97 -10.50 -2.87
N GLN A 54 13.47 -10.06 -1.71
CA GLN A 54 13.04 -10.63 -0.41
C GLN A 54 11.60 -10.24 -0.09
N GLY A 55 11.17 -9.11 -0.65
CA GLY A 55 9.86 -8.53 -0.45
C GLY A 55 9.72 -7.81 0.89
N SER A 56 8.73 -6.94 0.94
CA SER A 56 8.34 -6.18 2.13
C SER A 56 6.82 -6.16 2.27
N ALA A 57 6.34 -5.87 3.47
CA ALA A 57 4.94 -5.56 3.73
C ALA A 57 4.84 -4.25 4.53
N TYR A 58 3.94 -3.38 4.10
CA TYR A 58 3.77 -2.04 4.67
C TYR A 58 2.42 -1.97 5.38
N SER A 59 2.40 -1.53 6.64
CA SER A 59 1.17 -1.21 7.35
C SER A 59 0.81 0.26 7.14
N ILE A 60 -0.45 0.51 6.83
CA ILE A 60 -0.97 1.85 6.54
C ILE A 60 -2.18 2.07 7.43
N ASP A 61 -2.07 3.05 8.32
CA ASP A 61 -3.19 3.58 9.08
C ASP A 61 -4.08 4.43 8.14
N LEU A 62 -5.36 4.04 8.03
CA LEU A 62 -6.36 4.69 7.19
C LEU A 62 -7.25 5.66 7.98
N THR A 63 -7.00 5.82 9.27
CA THR A 63 -7.73 6.76 10.15
C THR A 63 -7.17 8.17 10.11
N LEU A 64 -5.90 8.32 9.68
CA LEU A 64 -5.24 9.61 9.53
C LEU A 64 -5.39 10.13 8.09
N PRO A 65 -5.63 11.45 7.91
CA PRO A 65 -5.80 12.06 6.59
C PRO A 65 -4.59 11.87 5.65
#